data_AF-A0A812J5H7-F1
#
_entry.id   AF-A0A812J5H7-F1
#
_cell.length_a   1.000
_cell.length_b   1.000
_cell.length_c   1.000
_cell.angle_alpha   90.00
_cell.angle_beta   90.00
_cell.angle_gamma   90.00
#
_symmetry.space_group_name_H-M   'P 1'
#
loop_
_entity.id
_entity.type
_entity.pdbx_description
1 polymer ?
#
loop_
_entity_poly.entity_id
_entity_poly.type
_entity_poly.pdbx_seq_one_letter_code
_entity_poly.pdbx_strand_id
1 'polypeptide(L)'
;MEAGQEDECAVTGNFGRTLKPLCPVSHCPIEEAAIGRDCHHIQVFDLQAYIAVNQRMRSLDKRWTCPVCGSALRPDDVVLHPFAQGILDTLRGDEDLVEAIVFNEDCSWSTISAVKDENRTGEDGEEGNRAEMIDLSD
;
A
#
# COMPACT_ATOMS: atom_id res chain seq x y z
N MET A 1 -47.18 -0.31 16.03
CA MET A 1 -46.20 0.68 15.55
C MET A 1 -44.86 0.12 15.95
N GLU A 2 -44.22 -0.63 15.06
CA GLU A 2 -42.91 -1.22 15.33
C GLU A 2 -41.86 -0.14 15.06
N ALA A 3 -41.07 0.16 16.08
CA ALA A 3 -39.95 1.09 15.98
C ALA A 3 -38.89 0.44 15.09
N GLY A 4 -38.65 1.03 13.91
CA GLY A 4 -37.49 0.70 13.11
C GLY A 4 -36.24 1.14 13.87
N GLN A 5 -35.42 0.17 14.28
CA GLN A 5 -34.05 0.47 14.68
C GLN A 5 -33.29 0.84 13.42
N GLU A 6 -32.95 2.11 13.32
CA GLU A 6 -31.97 2.60 12.36
C GLU A 6 -30.62 2.03 12.81
N ASP A 7 -30.13 1.00 12.13
CA ASP A 7 -28.78 0.50 12.36
C ASP A 7 -27.79 1.62 12.00
N GLU A 8 -27.28 2.30 13.02
CA GLU A 8 -26.15 3.22 12.90
C GLU A 8 -24.97 2.42 12.33
N CYS A 9 -24.70 2.61 11.04
CA CYS A 9 -23.55 1.99 10.39
C CYS A 9 -22.29 2.63 10.98
N ALA A 10 -21.74 2.02 12.02
CA ALA A 10 -20.45 2.41 12.58
C ALA A 10 -19.38 2.14 11.51
N VAL A 11 -19.00 3.19 10.78
CA VAL A 11 -17.87 3.14 9.85
C VAL A 11 -16.60 3.03 10.69
N THR A 12 -16.17 1.80 10.99
CA THR A 12 -14.84 1.55 11.56
C THR A 12 -13.81 1.75 10.44
N GLY A 13 -13.48 3.00 10.15
CA GLY A 13 -12.54 3.34 9.09
C GLY A 13 -11.17 2.71 9.36
N ASN A 14 -10.49 2.28 8.31
CA ASN A 14 -9.15 1.69 8.36
C ASN A 14 -8.04 2.74 8.58
N PHE A 15 -8.35 3.82 9.30
CA PHE A 15 -7.46 4.95 9.49
C PHE A 15 -6.19 4.56 10.27
N GLY A 16 -5.04 5.07 9.83
CA GLY A 16 -3.73 4.74 10.42
C GLY A 16 -3.18 3.36 10.06
N ARG A 17 -3.93 2.54 9.30
CA ARG A 17 -3.41 1.28 8.75
C ARG A 17 -2.62 1.57 7.46
N THR A 18 -1.66 0.69 7.16
CA THR A 18 -0.81 0.79 5.98
C THR A 18 -1.00 -0.36 5.00
N LEU A 19 -0.81 -0.09 3.71
CA LEU A 19 -0.84 -1.05 2.60
C LEU A 19 0.47 -0.97 1.83
N LYS A 20 1.11 -2.11 1.56
CA LYS A 20 2.30 -2.18 0.72
C LYS A 20 1.92 -2.35 -0.75
N PRO A 21 2.60 -1.66 -1.68
CA PRO A 21 2.31 -1.75 -3.11
C PRO A 21 2.74 -3.09 -3.73
N LEU A 22 3.69 -3.78 -3.10
CA LEU A 22 4.16 -5.09 -3.52
C LEU A 22 3.33 -6.22 -2.89
N CYS A 23 3.09 -7.25 -3.69
CA CYS A 23 2.34 -8.44 -3.30
C CYS A 23 3.08 -9.22 -2.19
N PRO A 24 2.42 -9.59 -1.08
CA PRO A 24 3.04 -10.40 -0.04
C PRO A 24 3.34 -11.85 -0.46
N VAL A 25 2.78 -12.31 -1.60
CA VAL A 25 2.97 -13.67 -2.12
C VAL A 25 4.10 -13.73 -3.14
N SER A 26 4.07 -12.87 -4.16
CA SER A 26 5.05 -12.87 -5.25
C SER A 26 6.23 -11.94 -5.00
N HIS A 27 6.10 -10.98 -4.08
CA HIS A 27 7.05 -9.87 -3.91
C HIS A 27 7.23 -9.02 -5.18
N CYS A 28 6.24 -9.01 -6.06
CA CYS A 28 6.18 -8.20 -7.27
C CYS A 28 5.03 -7.18 -7.17
N PRO A 29 4.98 -6.16 -8.05
CA PRO A 29 3.82 -5.30 -8.19
C PRO A 29 2.52 -6.10 -8.34
N ILE A 30 1.46 -5.57 -7.73
CA ILE A 30 0.14 -6.20 -7.74
C ILE A 30 -0.58 -5.78 -9.03
N GLU A 31 -0.86 -6.75 -9.90
CA GLU A 31 -1.58 -6.52 -11.16
C GLU A 31 -3.09 -6.55 -10.90
N GLU A 32 -3.56 -7.55 -10.16
CA GLU A 32 -4.98 -7.74 -9.83
C GLU A 32 -5.17 -7.82 -8.30
N ALA A 33 -5.57 -6.71 -7.70
CA ALA A 33 -5.72 -6.57 -6.26
C ALA A 33 -6.91 -7.38 -5.72
N ALA A 34 -6.59 -8.35 -4.86
CA ALA A 34 -7.56 -9.21 -4.20
C ALA A 34 -7.37 -9.25 -2.69
N ILE A 35 -8.48 -9.57 -2.00
CA ILE A 35 -8.55 -9.77 -0.55
C ILE A 35 -9.54 -10.91 -0.25
N GLY A 36 -9.48 -11.49 0.94
CA GLY A 36 -10.52 -12.38 1.42
C GLY A 36 -11.74 -11.65 1.94
N ARG A 37 -12.93 -12.18 1.66
CA ARG A 37 -14.22 -11.63 2.09
C ARG A 37 -14.30 -11.36 3.60
N ASP A 38 -13.75 -12.27 4.40
CA ASP A 38 -13.77 -12.21 5.87
C ASP A 38 -12.44 -11.72 6.47
N CYS A 39 -11.57 -11.12 5.65
CA CYS A 39 -10.30 -10.58 6.13
C CYS A 39 -10.49 -9.22 6.80
N HIS A 40 -10.01 -9.08 8.05
CA HIS A 40 -10.04 -7.82 8.81
C HIS A 40 -8.73 -7.01 8.72
N HIS A 41 -7.99 -7.17 7.61
CA HIS A 41 -6.80 -6.37 7.28
C HIS A 41 -7.03 -5.60 5.99
N ILE A 42 -6.17 -4.63 5.68
CA ILE A 42 -6.27 -3.87 4.43
C ILE A 42 -5.28 -4.29 3.35
N GLN A 43 -4.22 -5.03 3.72
CA GLN A 43 -3.24 -5.48 2.74
C GLN A 43 -3.91 -6.40 1.72
N VAL A 44 -3.82 -6.02 0.45
CA VAL A 44 -4.23 -6.83 -0.69
C VAL A 44 -3.06 -7.69 -1.18
N PHE A 45 -3.38 -8.72 -1.96
CA PHE A 45 -2.41 -9.55 -2.65
C PHE A 45 -2.81 -9.70 -4.12
N ASP A 46 -1.85 -10.08 -4.96
CA ASP A 46 -2.11 -10.36 -6.36
C ASP A 46 -2.91 -11.67 -6.51
N LEU A 47 -4.05 -11.60 -7.21
CA LEU A 47 -4.97 -12.73 -7.37
C LEU A 47 -4.26 -13.92 -8.04
N GLN A 48 -3.56 -13.66 -9.14
CA GLN A 48 -2.95 -14.71 -9.94
C GLN A 48 -1.82 -15.40 -9.18
N ALA A 49 -0.97 -14.63 -8.48
CA ALA A 49 0.06 -15.16 -7.61
C ALA A 49 -0.51 -16.03 -6.49
N TYR A 50 -1.58 -15.56 -5.84
CA TYR A 50 -2.25 -16.30 -4.77
C TYR A 50 -2.80 -17.65 -5.26
N ILE A 51 -3.53 -17.66 -6.38
CA ILE A 51 -4.07 -18.90 -6.96
C ILE A 51 -2.95 -19.85 -7.36
N ALA A 52 -1.91 -19.35 -8.02
CA ALA A 52 -0.80 -20.17 -8.49
C ALA A 52 -0.02 -20.86 -7.34
N VAL A 53 0.25 -20.13 -6.24
CA VAL A 53 0.93 -20.70 -5.06
C VAL A 53 0.08 -21.77 -4.40
N ASN A 54 -1.22 -21.52 -4.22
CA ASN A 54 -2.11 -22.49 -3.58
C ASN A 54 -2.32 -23.76 -4.40
N GLN A 55 -2.40 -23.65 -5.73
CA GLN A 55 -2.48 -24.81 -6.61
C GLN A 55 -1.23 -25.72 -6.50
N ARG A 56 -0.05 -25.13 -6.27
CA ARG A 56 1.23 -25.86 -6.16
C ARG A 56 1.55 -26.33 -4.74
N MET A 57 0.91 -25.73 -3.72
CA MET A 57 1.15 -26.03 -2.32
C MET A 57 0.77 -27.47 -1.99
N ARG A 58 1.70 -28.28 -1.46
CA ARG A 58 1.43 -29.69 -1.09
C ARG A 58 0.84 -29.86 0.31
N SER A 59 1.15 -28.96 1.23
CA SER A 59 0.61 -28.95 2.60
C SER A 59 -0.85 -28.53 2.54
N LEU A 60 -1.75 -29.43 2.94
CA LEU A 60 -3.19 -29.21 2.87
C LEU A 60 -3.68 -28.24 3.95
N ASP A 61 -2.98 -28.17 5.08
CA ASP A 61 -3.23 -27.28 6.22
C ASP A 61 -2.83 -25.81 5.94
N LYS A 62 -1.93 -25.59 4.98
CA LYS A 62 -1.48 -24.24 4.57
C LYS A 62 -2.05 -23.79 3.23
N ARG A 63 -2.64 -24.72 2.47
CA ARG A 63 -3.31 -24.42 1.22
C ARG A 63 -4.63 -23.71 1.52
N TRP A 64 -4.96 -22.72 0.69
CA TRP A 64 -6.17 -21.90 0.80
C TRP A 64 -6.22 -21.15 2.13
N THR A 65 -5.09 -20.54 2.47
CA THR A 65 -4.90 -19.71 3.65
C THR A 65 -4.47 -18.32 3.21
N CYS A 66 -5.05 -17.28 3.82
CA CYS A 66 -4.71 -15.90 3.52
C CYS A 66 -3.22 -15.64 3.82
N PRO A 67 -2.45 -15.09 2.86
CA PRO A 67 -1.02 -14.86 3.02
C PRO A 67 -0.71 -13.71 4.00
N VAL A 68 -1.71 -12.92 4.38
CA VAL A 68 -1.55 -11.78 5.30
C VAL A 68 -1.89 -12.16 6.73
N CYS A 69 -3.10 -12.69 6.98
CA CYS A 69 -3.57 -12.95 8.35
C CYS A 69 -3.59 -14.43 8.75
N GLY A 70 -3.33 -15.36 7.82
CA GLY A 70 -3.34 -16.79 8.13
C GLY A 70 -4.73 -17.42 8.30
N SER A 71 -5.82 -16.66 8.06
CA SER A 71 -7.19 -17.18 8.08
C SER A 71 -7.46 -18.07 6.87
N ALA A 72 -8.40 -19.02 6.99
CA ALA A 72 -8.85 -19.81 5.84
C ALA A 72 -9.43 -18.89 4.76
N LEU A 73 -9.06 -19.13 3.50
CA LEU A 73 -9.45 -18.34 2.35
C LEU A 73 -9.59 -19.26 1.13
N ARG A 74 -10.80 -19.68 0.79
CA ARG A 74 -11.02 -20.50 -0.40
C ARG A 74 -11.12 -19.62 -1.64
N PRO A 75 -10.94 -20.16 -2.86
CA PRO A 75 -11.09 -19.38 -4.10
C PRO A 75 -12.41 -18.59 -4.18
N ASP A 76 -13.51 -19.18 -3.72
CA ASP A 76 -14.85 -18.56 -3.75
C ASP A 76 -15.00 -17.39 -2.75
N ASP A 77 -14.10 -17.31 -1.77
CA ASP A 77 -14.06 -16.26 -0.76
C ASP A 77 -13.08 -15.13 -1.15
N VAL A 78 -12.32 -15.30 -2.24
CA VAL A 78 -11.45 -14.24 -2.76
C VAL A 78 -12.29 -13.25 -3.54
N VAL A 79 -12.15 -11.96 -3.20
CA VAL A 79 -12.85 -10.86 -3.85
C VAL A 79 -11.86 -9.83 -4.39
N LEU A 80 -12.18 -9.22 -5.52
CA LEU A 80 -11.42 -8.09 -6.05
C LEU A 80 -11.61 -6.87 -5.13
N HIS A 81 -10.59 -6.02 -5.05
CA HIS A 81 -10.61 -4.83 -4.21
C HIS A 81 -10.39 -3.55 -5.05
N PRO A 82 -11.43 -3.02 -5.71
CA PRO A 82 -11.31 -1.95 -6.72
C PRO A 82 -10.69 -0.66 -6.19
N PHE A 83 -10.93 -0.33 -4.92
CA PHE A 83 -10.36 0.88 -4.32
C PHE A 83 -8.83 0.77 -4.17
N ALA A 84 -8.33 -0.38 -3.70
CA ALA A 84 -6.88 -0.59 -3.62
C ALA A 84 -6.27 -0.70 -5.01
N GLN A 85 -6.96 -1.35 -5.96
CA GLN A 85 -6.55 -1.39 -7.36
C GLN A 85 -6.34 0.03 -7.91
N GLY A 86 -7.31 0.92 -7.71
CA GLY A 86 -7.21 2.31 -8.17
C GLY A 86 -6.01 3.04 -7.59
N ILE A 87 -5.67 2.82 -6.32
CA ILE A 87 -4.47 3.40 -5.70
C ILE A 87 -3.21 2.80 -6.34
N LEU A 88 -3.13 1.48 -6.45
CA LEU A 88 -1.98 0.79 -7.06
C LEU A 88 -1.76 1.24 -8.50
N ASP A 89 -2.81 1.47 -9.27
CA ASP A 89 -2.75 1.98 -10.64
C ASP A 89 -2.16 3.40 -10.71
N THR A 90 -2.31 4.22 -9.66
CA THR A 90 -1.64 5.54 -9.60
C THR A 90 -0.13 5.45 -9.33
N LEU A 91 0.35 4.31 -8.83
CA LEU A 91 1.76 4.10 -8.46
C LEU A 91 2.53 3.30 -9.52
N ARG A 92 1.91 3.00 -10.68
CA ARG A 92 2.49 2.13 -11.71
C ARG A 92 3.83 2.64 -12.20
N GLY A 93 4.86 1.80 -12.07
CA GLY A 93 6.24 2.11 -12.43
C GLY A 93 7.09 2.64 -11.28
N ASP A 94 6.46 3.07 -10.18
CA ASP A 94 7.12 3.63 -9.00
C ASP A 94 6.88 2.78 -7.74
N GLU A 95 6.28 1.57 -7.86
CA GLU A 95 5.91 0.75 -6.71
C GLU A 95 7.09 0.42 -5.79
N ASP A 96 8.29 0.23 -6.35
CA ASP A 96 9.52 -0.08 -5.60
C ASP A 96 10.06 1.12 -4.82
N LEU A 97 9.62 2.35 -5.14
CA LEU A 97 10.00 3.58 -4.45
C LEU A 97 9.09 3.88 -3.25
N VAL A 98 7.96 3.18 -3.14
CA VAL A 98 6.96 3.39 -2.10
C VAL A 98 7.05 2.28 -1.05
N GLU A 99 7.41 2.64 0.18
CA GLU A 99 7.45 1.71 1.31
C GLU A 99 6.03 1.30 1.76
N ALA A 100 5.13 2.29 1.83
CA ALA A 100 3.78 2.09 2.32
C ALA A 100 2.82 3.18 1.83
N ILE A 101 1.56 2.80 1.63
CA ILE A 101 0.41 3.68 1.49
C ILE A 101 -0.28 3.79 2.84
N VAL A 102 -0.58 5.02 3.28
CA VAL A 102 -1.23 5.33 4.56
C VAL A 102 -2.63 5.86 4.30
N PHE A 103 -3.63 5.34 5.02
CA PHE A 103 -5.01 5.83 4.95
C PHE A 103 -5.29 6.83 6.08
N ASN A 104 -5.65 8.05 5.70
CA ASN A 104 -5.86 9.19 6.61
C ASN A 104 -7.33 9.29 7.07
N GLU A 105 -7.55 9.92 8.22
CA GLU A 105 -8.90 10.09 8.83
C GLU A 105 -9.88 10.90 7.96
N ASP A 106 -9.37 11.73 7.05
CA ASP A 106 -10.16 12.51 6.10
C ASP A 106 -10.54 11.72 4.84
N CYS A 107 -10.39 10.39 4.87
CA CYS A 107 -10.58 9.46 3.75
C CYS A 107 -9.63 9.67 2.56
N SER A 108 -8.56 10.46 2.72
CA SER A 108 -7.46 10.53 1.76
C SER A 108 -6.42 9.43 2.00
N TRP A 109 -5.47 9.31 1.09
CA TRP A 109 -4.30 8.44 1.24
C TRP A 109 -3.02 9.19 0.88
N SER A 110 -1.90 8.77 1.46
CA SER A 110 -0.55 9.30 1.19
C SER A 110 0.45 8.16 1.09
N THR A 111 1.65 8.44 0.58
CA THR A 111 2.74 7.46 0.44
C THR A 111 3.91 7.80 1.36
N ILE A 112 4.55 6.76 1.88
CA ILE A 112 5.86 6.81 2.54
C ILE A 112 6.87 6.29 1.53
N SER A 113 7.91 7.07 1.24
CA SER A 113 8.96 6.71 0.29
C SER A 113 9.99 5.78 0.93
N ALA A 114 10.56 4.86 0.16
CA ALA A 114 11.59 3.92 0.63
C ALA A 114 12.99 4.54 0.85
N VAL A 115 13.16 5.82 0.49
CA VAL A 115 14.41 6.56 0.74
C VAL A 115 14.52 6.91 2.23
N LYS A 116 15.63 6.49 2.86
CA LYS A 116 16.02 7.01 4.18
C LYS A 116 16.19 8.52 4.08
N ASP A 117 15.54 9.25 4.98
CA ASP A 117 15.82 10.65 5.26
C ASP A 117 17.33 10.85 5.50
N GLU A 118 18.05 11.25 4.47
CA GLU A 118 19.19 12.13 4.60
C GLU A 118 18.73 13.47 4.02
N ASN A 119 18.53 14.45 4.91
CA ASN A 119 18.51 15.90 4.67
C ASN A 119 17.16 16.65 4.79
N ARG A 120 16.76 16.93 6.04
CA ARG A 120 16.13 18.23 6.37
C ARG A 120 17.23 19.29 6.47
N THR A 121 17.58 19.92 5.34
CA THR A 121 18.14 21.28 5.36
C THR A 121 17.14 22.18 4.67
N GLY A 122 16.40 22.94 5.47
CA GLY A 122 15.85 24.20 4.98
C GLY A 122 16.97 25.22 5.01
N GLU A 123 17.36 25.71 3.84
CA GLU A 123 18.02 27.01 3.67
C GLU A 123 17.49 27.61 2.36
N ASP A 124 16.42 28.39 2.50
CA ASP A 124 16.01 29.40 1.52
C ASP A 124 16.87 30.65 1.74
N GLY A 125 17.38 31.26 0.67
CA GLY A 125 17.90 32.63 0.71
C GLY A 125 18.99 32.97 -0.31
N GLU A 126 18.57 33.43 -1.48
CA GLU A 126 19.37 34.19 -2.45
C GLU A 126 19.94 35.49 -1.83
N GLU A 127 21.16 35.89 -2.22
CA GLU A 127 21.47 37.26 -2.67
C GLU A 127 22.87 37.35 -3.28
N GLY A 128 23.00 38.15 -4.35
CA GLY A 128 24.10 38.09 -5.30
C GLY A 128 25.19 39.15 -5.15
N ASN A 129 26.20 38.96 -6.01
CA ASN A 129 27.09 39.95 -6.62
C ASN A 129 28.14 40.68 -5.75
N ARG A 130 29.43 40.38 -5.97
CA ARG A 130 30.37 41.34 -6.58
C ARG A 130 31.71 40.71 -6.94
N ALA A 131 32.18 41.06 -8.12
CA ALA A 131 33.49 40.73 -8.68
C ALA A 131 34.65 41.33 -7.87
N GLU A 132 35.80 40.64 -7.87
CA GLU A 132 37.11 41.24 -8.08
C GLU A 132 38.10 40.16 -8.54
N MET A 133 38.57 40.29 -9.79
CA MET A 133 39.76 39.63 -10.29
C MET A 133 40.98 40.32 -9.67
N ILE A 134 41.92 39.55 -9.13
CA ILE A 134 43.27 40.04 -8.85
C ILE A 134 44.24 39.04 -9.46
N ASP A 135 44.76 39.43 -10.62
CA ASP A 135 45.93 38.86 -11.29
C ASP A 135 47.17 39.43 -10.62
N LEU A 136 48.06 38.58 -10.10
CA LEU A 136 49.47 38.90 -9.93
C LEU A 136 50.31 37.62 -10.00
N SER A 137 50.92 37.43 -11.17
CA SER A 137 52.15 36.68 -11.37
C SER A 137 53.28 37.12 -10.43
N ASP A 138 53.97 36.16 -9.81
CA ASP A 138 55.44 36.07 -9.69
C ASP A 138 55.83 34.58 -9.60
#